data_AF-A0A936GHM9-F1
#
_entry.id   AF-A0A936GHM9-F1
#
_cell.length_a   1.000
_cell.length_b   1.000
_cell.length_c   1.000
_cell.angle_alpha   90.00
_cell.angle_beta   90.00
_cell.angle_gamma   90.00
#
_symmetry.space_group_name_H-M   'P 1'
#
loop_
_entity.id
_entity.type
_entity.pdbx_description
1 polymer ?
#
loop_
_entity_poly.entity_id
_entity_poly.type
_entity_poly.pdbx_seq_one_letter_code
_entity_poly.pdbx_strand_id
1 'polypeptide(L)'
;MKIKNFISIIAIALLAILVGCKKENVENPIIPDTNVVKPQEIVQQAINLGSTSDFVILAGSLISNVPTSAITGNIGLSPAAGSMITGFGLEEITGTTYTVDASGPANSVTDATGLTAAKGDLTVAYFDAAGRTSDDIVLLAGNIGGLTLVPGLYKSSGSIEISSGDLTFDAKGNADEIFIIQIASTLTTTSGRKVILSGSALASNIFGK
;
A
#
# COMPACT_ATOMS: atom_id res chain seq x y z
N MET A 1 -23.69 -75.84 -6.81
CA MET A 1 -24.20 -76.39 -5.54
C MET A 1 -23.15 -76.19 -4.45
N LYS A 2 -23.48 -75.38 -3.42
CA LYS A 2 -22.82 -75.19 -2.10
C LYS A 2 -21.40 -74.55 -2.11
N ILE A 3 -21.20 -73.28 -1.74
CA ILE A 3 -21.30 -72.60 -0.41
C ILE A 3 -20.29 -73.16 0.62
N LYS A 4 -19.25 -72.38 0.97
CA LYS A 4 -19.12 -71.67 2.29
C LYS A 4 -17.77 -70.95 2.47
N ASN A 5 -17.86 -69.72 2.97
CA ASN A 5 -16.81 -68.94 3.66
C ASN A 5 -16.36 -69.61 4.97
N PHE A 6 -15.13 -69.34 5.45
CA PHE A 6 -14.81 -68.60 6.70
C PHE A 6 -13.31 -68.70 7.12
N ILE A 7 -12.66 -67.54 7.26
CA ILE A 7 -11.84 -67.02 8.38
C ILE A 7 -10.55 -67.74 8.88
N SER A 8 -9.42 -67.01 8.72
CA SER A 8 -8.36 -66.64 9.70
C SER A 8 -7.51 -67.71 10.41
N ILE A 9 -6.18 -67.56 10.35
CA ILE A 9 -5.32 -67.12 11.49
C ILE A 9 -3.87 -66.89 11.01
N ILE A 10 -3.30 -65.86 11.62
CA ILE A 10 -2.01 -65.19 11.44
C ILE A 10 -0.87 -66.02 12.08
N ALA A 11 0.31 -66.04 11.44
CA ALA A 11 1.57 -66.26 12.13
C ALA A 11 2.65 -65.35 11.53
N ILE A 12 3.09 -64.42 12.37
CA ILE A 12 4.05 -63.33 12.11
C ILE A 12 5.47 -63.91 12.15
N ALA A 13 6.25 -63.69 11.10
CA ALA A 13 7.70 -63.85 11.13
C ALA A 13 8.36 -62.47 11.02
N LEU A 14 8.94 -62.02 12.14
CA LEU A 14 9.78 -60.83 12.25
C LEU A 14 11.02 -60.97 11.37
N LEU A 15 11.27 -59.98 10.52
CA LEU A 15 12.59 -59.73 9.95
C LEU A 15 12.92 -58.24 10.14
N ALA A 16 13.76 -57.94 11.14
CA ALA A 16 14.57 -56.72 11.15
C ALA A 16 15.54 -56.83 9.95
N ILE A 17 16.02 -55.81 9.23
CA ILE A 17 16.66 -54.52 9.57
C ILE A 17 16.72 -53.79 8.20
N LEU A 18 16.47 -52.49 8.05
CA LEU A 18 17.48 -51.42 8.09
C LEU A 18 16.78 -50.06 7.99
N VAL A 19 17.05 -49.23 8.99
CA VAL A 19 16.68 -47.83 9.10
C VAL A 19 17.40 -47.05 8.01
N GLY A 20 16.66 -46.60 7.01
CA GLY A 20 17.03 -45.49 6.14
C GLY A 20 16.08 -44.35 6.40
N CYS A 21 16.39 -43.47 7.36
CA CYS A 21 15.68 -42.21 7.55
C CYS A 21 15.94 -41.30 6.33
N LYS A 22 15.14 -41.45 5.27
CA LYS A 22 14.89 -40.29 4.40
C LYS A 22 13.96 -39.38 5.17
N LYS A 23 14.50 -38.24 5.63
CA LYS A 23 13.72 -37.04 5.89
C LYS A 23 13.03 -36.70 4.56
N GLU A 24 11.80 -37.15 4.38
CA GLU A 24 10.93 -36.48 3.43
C GLU A 24 10.66 -35.10 4.03
N ASN A 25 11.21 -34.08 3.39
CA ASN A 25 10.77 -32.72 3.63
C ASN A 25 9.29 -32.72 3.32
N VAL A 26 8.47 -32.75 4.37
CA VAL A 26 7.09 -32.31 4.29
C VAL A 26 7.19 -30.83 3.95
N GLU A 27 7.24 -30.51 2.66
CA GLU A 27 6.71 -29.22 2.22
C GLU A 27 5.30 -29.21 2.76
N ASN A 28 5.09 -28.35 3.75
CA ASN A 28 3.78 -28.04 4.25
C ASN A 28 2.92 -27.73 3.00
N PRO A 29 1.78 -28.41 2.78
CA PRO A 29 0.99 -28.17 1.59
C PRO A 29 0.71 -26.67 1.53
N ILE A 30 1.24 -26.00 0.49
CA ILE A 30 0.98 -24.58 0.25
C ILE A 30 -0.52 -24.52 -0.03
N ILE A 31 -1.31 -24.22 0.99
CA ILE A 31 -2.69 -23.81 0.80
C ILE A 31 -2.55 -22.54 -0.04
N PRO A 32 -3.02 -22.49 -1.30
CA PRO A 32 -2.98 -21.26 -2.06
C PRO A 32 -3.75 -20.23 -1.25
N ASP A 33 -3.07 -19.19 -0.78
CA ASP A 33 -3.71 -18.09 -0.08
C ASP A 33 -4.63 -17.42 -1.09
N THR A 34 -5.93 -17.67 -0.93
CA THR A 34 -6.98 -17.16 -1.81
C THR A 34 -7.07 -15.64 -1.79
N ASN A 35 -6.30 -14.97 -0.93
CA ASN A 35 -6.28 -13.53 -0.78
C ASN A 35 -5.05 -12.85 -1.42
N VAL A 36 -4.12 -13.62 -1.99
CA VAL A 36 -3.00 -13.05 -2.78
C VAL A 36 -3.48 -12.79 -4.19
N VAL A 37 -3.39 -11.53 -4.62
CA VAL A 37 -3.71 -11.16 -5.99
C VAL A 37 -2.69 -11.77 -6.96
N LYS A 38 -3.17 -12.22 -8.13
CA LYS A 38 -2.33 -12.79 -9.18
C LYS A 38 -1.15 -11.84 -9.53
N PRO A 39 0.09 -12.37 -9.67
CA PRO A 39 1.22 -11.60 -10.17
C PRO A 39 0.98 -10.97 -11.54
N GLN A 40 1.44 -9.74 -11.69
CA GLN A 40 1.54 -9.02 -12.96
C GLN A 40 2.95 -9.22 -13.53
N GLU A 41 3.08 -9.28 -14.84
CA GLU A 41 4.34 -9.42 -15.57
C GLU A 41 4.92 -8.05 -15.97
N ILE A 42 4.05 -7.03 -16.11
CA ILE A 42 4.45 -5.68 -16.50
C ILE A 42 4.87 -4.89 -15.26
N VAL A 43 6.18 -4.69 -15.13
CA VAL A 43 6.80 -3.88 -14.07
C VAL A 43 6.45 -2.40 -14.24
N GLN A 44 5.95 -1.78 -13.17
CA GLN A 44 5.65 -0.35 -13.17
C GLN A 44 6.90 0.49 -12.89
N GLN A 45 7.04 1.60 -13.60
CA GLN A 45 8.05 2.61 -13.26
C GLN A 45 7.54 3.52 -12.15
N ALA A 46 8.47 3.98 -11.28
CA ALA A 46 8.17 4.96 -10.25
C ALA A 46 7.55 6.23 -10.84
N ILE A 47 6.69 6.88 -10.06
CA ILE A 47 6.09 8.17 -10.44
C ILE A 47 7.04 9.28 -10.00
N ASN A 48 7.44 10.13 -10.93
CA ASN A 48 8.30 11.27 -10.61
C ASN A 48 7.47 12.35 -9.90
N LEU A 49 7.77 12.58 -8.62
CA LEU A 49 7.08 13.57 -7.80
C LEU A 49 7.65 14.99 -7.96
N GLY A 50 8.81 15.16 -8.60
CA GLY A 50 9.46 16.46 -8.70
C GLY A 50 9.60 17.14 -7.33
N SER A 51 9.36 18.43 -7.24
CA SER A 51 9.41 19.15 -5.96
C SER A 51 8.25 18.83 -5.00
N THR A 52 7.29 17.97 -5.40
CA THR A 52 6.28 17.44 -4.47
C THR A 52 6.90 16.50 -3.44
N SER A 53 8.01 15.82 -3.78
CA SER A 53 8.66 14.86 -2.86
C SER A 53 9.19 15.49 -1.58
N ASP A 54 9.36 16.81 -1.55
CA ASP A 54 9.88 17.54 -0.40
C ASP A 54 8.81 17.77 0.70
N PHE A 55 7.56 17.39 0.43
CA PHE A 55 6.41 17.64 1.30
C PHE A 55 5.78 16.34 1.79
N VAL A 56 5.48 16.28 3.09
CA VAL A 56 4.62 15.23 3.65
C VAL A 56 3.14 15.60 3.60
N ILE A 57 2.84 16.90 3.51
CA ILE A 57 1.48 17.42 3.25
C ILE A 57 1.59 18.58 2.27
N LEU A 58 0.96 18.46 1.10
CA LEU A 58 0.83 19.55 0.13
C LEU A 58 -0.64 19.72 -0.27
N ALA A 59 -1.28 20.78 0.23
CA ALA A 59 -2.72 21.00 0.08
C ALA A 59 -3.06 22.17 -0.86
N GLY A 60 -4.33 22.25 -1.25
CA GLY A 60 -4.86 23.30 -2.14
C GLY A 60 -5.59 24.43 -1.40
N SER A 61 -6.49 24.06 -0.48
CA SER A 61 -7.52 24.94 0.07
C SER A 61 -7.45 25.17 1.58
N LEU A 62 -7.08 24.14 2.35
CA LEU A 62 -7.04 24.14 3.81
C LEU A 62 -6.12 23.03 4.31
N ILE A 63 -5.36 23.32 5.36
CA ILE A 63 -4.77 22.29 6.22
C ILE A 63 -5.33 22.54 7.62
N SER A 64 -6.12 21.61 8.15
CA SER A 64 -6.73 21.73 9.48
C SER A 64 -6.30 20.56 10.35
N ASN A 65 -5.97 20.85 11.60
CA ASN A 65 -5.53 19.85 12.56
C ASN A 65 -6.36 19.90 13.84
N VAL A 66 -7.03 18.80 14.17
CA VAL A 66 -7.78 18.62 15.41
C VAL A 66 -7.83 17.12 15.74
N PRO A 67 -7.45 16.66 16.95
CA PRO A 67 -6.69 17.38 17.98
C PRO A 67 -5.20 17.46 17.60
N THR A 68 -4.30 17.53 18.57
CA THR A 68 -2.84 17.54 18.35
C THR A 68 -2.35 16.32 17.56
N SER A 69 -1.50 16.58 16.58
CA SER A 69 -0.79 15.63 15.73
C SER A 69 0.73 15.75 15.93
N ALA A 70 1.48 14.81 15.35
CA ALA A 70 2.94 14.89 15.24
C ALA A 70 3.34 14.64 13.78
N ILE A 71 3.86 15.68 13.13
CA ILE A 71 4.25 15.69 11.71
C ILE A 71 5.77 15.79 11.64
N THR A 72 6.39 14.92 10.85
CA THR A 72 7.82 14.99 10.53
C THR A 72 7.97 15.19 9.03
N GLY A 73 8.52 16.33 8.62
CA GLY A 73 8.63 16.74 7.22
C GLY A 73 7.93 18.07 6.93
N ASN A 74 8.12 18.59 5.72
CA ASN A 74 7.57 19.90 5.34
C ASN A 74 6.09 19.82 4.99
N ILE A 75 5.36 20.89 5.29
CA ILE A 75 3.98 21.07 4.85
C ILE A 75 3.87 22.32 3.97
N GLY A 76 2.93 22.32 3.03
CA GLY A 76 2.73 23.41 2.10
C GLY A 76 1.26 23.62 1.74
N LEU A 77 0.85 24.88 1.65
CA LEU A 77 -0.50 25.24 1.20
C LEU A 77 -0.43 26.26 0.06
N SER A 78 -0.98 25.90 -1.10
CA SER A 78 -1.10 26.78 -2.26
C SER A 78 -2.22 26.30 -3.19
N PRO A 79 -3.05 27.19 -3.76
CA PRO A 79 -2.88 28.66 -3.78
C PRO A 79 -3.55 29.40 -2.61
N ALA A 80 -4.21 28.70 -1.68
CA ALA A 80 -4.85 29.34 -0.55
C ALA A 80 -3.83 30.09 0.36
N ALA A 81 -4.30 31.18 0.98
CA ALA A 81 -3.51 31.99 1.91
C ALA A 81 -2.99 31.16 3.09
N GLY A 82 -1.85 31.56 3.65
CA GLY A 82 -1.25 30.87 4.79
C GLY A 82 -2.18 30.73 6.00
N SER A 83 -3.09 31.69 6.19
CA SER A 83 -4.10 31.70 7.26
C SER A 83 -5.07 30.52 7.22
N MET A 84 -5.12 29.79 6.10
CA MET A 84 -5.91 28.57 5.93
C MET A 84 -5.15 27.31 6.43
N ILE A 85 -4.01 27.48 7.09
CA ILE A 85 -3.38 26.45 7.91
C ILE A 85 -3.80 26.71 9.37
N THR A 86 -4.62 25.81 9.93
CA THR A 86 -5.29 26.03 11.22
C THR A 86 -5.16 24.84 12.16
N GLY A 87 -5.21 25.09 13.47
CA GLY A 87 -5.28 24.04 14.50
C GLY A 87 -3.94 23.39 14.89
N PHE A 88 -2.80 23.89 14.40
CA PHE A 88 -1.47 23.43 14.83
C PHE A 88 -0.93 24.24 16.00
N GLY A 89 -0.39 23.55 17.00
CA GLY A 89 0.51 24.11 18.02
C GLY A 89 1.94 24.32 17.50
N LEU A 90 2.79 24.92 18.35
CA LEU A 90 4.16 25.31 17.98
C LEU A 90 5.14 24.14 17.75
N GLU A 91 4.84 22.95 18.29
CA GLU A 91 5.77 21.80 18.31
C GLU A 91 5.23 20.58 17.56
N GLU A 92 4.10 20.72 16.86
CA GLU A 92 3.47 19.60 16.14
C GLU A 92 4.17 19.27 14.82
N ILE A 93 4.96 20.20 14.27
CA ILE A 93 5.64 20.05 12.98
C ILE A 93 7.14 20.10 13.19
N THR A 94 7.79 18.96 12.99
CA THR A 94 9.25 18.85 12.84
C THR A 94 9.59 18.96 11.34
N GLY A 95 9.65 20.20 10.86
CA GLY A 95 9.83 20.53 9.44
C GLY A 95 9.56 22.01 9.17
N THR A 96 9.46 22.39 7.90
CA THR A 96 9.12 23.76 7.48
C THR A 96 7.68 23.84 7.01
N THR A 97 6.95 24.85 7.49
CA THR A 97 5.64 25.22 6.97
C THR A 97 5.82 26.26 5.88
N TYR A 98 5.50 25.91 4.63
CA TYR A 98 5.57 26.82 3.50
C TYR A 98 4.19 27.43 3.18
N THR A 99 4.15 28.74 2.99
CA THR A 99 2.93 29.50 2.68
C THR A 99 3.13 30.43 1.48
N VAL A 100 2.03 30.79 0.82
CA VAL A 100 2.05 31.76 -0.30
C VAL A 100 2.19 33.21 0.15
N ASP A 101 1.93 33.50 1.43
CA ASP A 101 2.00 34.83 2.04
C ASP A 101 2.42 34.75 3.52
N ALA A 102 2.47 35.90 4.20
CA ALA A 102 2.85 36.00 5.60
C ALA A 102 1.71 35.74 6.60
N SER A 103 0.54 35.27 6.15
CA SER A 103 -0.64 35.06 7.01
C SER A 103 -0.67 33.69 7.71
N GLY A 104 0.35 32.87 7.49
CA GLY A 104 0.48 31.53 8.06
C GLY A 104 0.74 31.47 9.57
N PRO A 105 0.78 30.24 10.13
CA PRO A 105 1.22 30.00 11.49
C PRO A 105 2.61 30.60 11.78
N ALA A 106 2.91 30.84 13.05
CA ALA A 106 4.23 31.30 13.48
C ALA A 106 5.33 30.38 12.92
N ASN A 107 6.47 30.98 12.54
CA ASN A 107 7.62 30.29 11.94
C ASN A 107 7.39 29.69 10.54
N SER A 108 6.29 30.05 9.85
CA SER A 108 6.13 29.71 8.43
C SER A 108 7.12 30.47 7.54
N VAL A 109 7.49 29.86 6.42
CA VAL A 109 8.33 30.44 5.37
C VAL A 109 7.45 30.80 4.18
N THR A 110 7.48 32.06 3.75
CA THR A 110 6.78 32.50 2.54
C THR A 110 7.58 32.11 1.30
N ASP A 111 7.06 31.16 0.51
CA ASP A 111 7.66 30.72 -0.76
C ASP A 111 6.56 30.34 -1.78
N ALA A 112 5.89 31.36 -2.32
CA ALA A 112 4.82 31.16 -3.30
C ALA A 112 5.33 30.51 -4.60
N THR A 113 6.56 30.80 -5.01
CA THR A 113 7.16 30.25 -6.25
C THR A 113 7.44 28.76 -6.11
N GLY A 114 8.11 28.34 -5.03
CA GLY A 114 8.38 26.93 -4.75
C GLY A 114 7.09 26.13 -4.57
N LEU A 115 6.10 26.69 -3.87
CA LEU A 115 4.79 26.05 -3.74
C LEU A 115 4.07 25.92 -5.09
N THR A 116 4.16 26.92 -5.97
CA THR A 116 3.56 26.84 -7.32
C THR A 116 4.21 25.73 -8.14
N ALA A 117 5.54 25.60 -8.08
CA ALA A 117 6.27 24.51 -8.73
C ALA A 117 5.82 23.15 -8.18
N ALA A 118 5.77 22.99 -6.85
CA ALA A 118 5.33 21.75 -6.22
C ALA A 118 3.90 21.35 -6.58
N LYS A 119 2.95 22.31 -6.62
CA LYS A 119 1.58 22.04 -7.08
C LYS A 119 1.52 21.66 -8.58
N GLY A 120 2.41 22.24 -9.40
CA GLY A 120 2.59 21.85 -10.79
C GLY A 120 3.07 20.40 -10.93
N ASP A 121 4.13 20.04 -10.21
CA ASP A 121 4.69 18.68 -10.22
C ASP A 121 3.70 17.65 -9.67
N LEU A 122 2.93 18.01 -8.63
CA LEU A 122 1.83 17.16 -8.12
C LEU A 122 0.79 16.90 -9.21
N THR A 123 0.46 17.92 -10.01
CA THR A 123 -0.49 17.78 -11.12
C THR A 123 0.06 16.84 -12.21
N VAL A 124 1.35 16.96 -12.53
CA VAL A 124 2.03 16.06 -13.48
C VAL A 124 2.04 14.62 -12.95
N ALA A 125 2.43 14.41 -11.69
CA ALA A 125 2.45 13.10 -11.05
C ALA A 125 1.04 12.46 -11.00
N TYR A 126 0.02 13.27 -10.71
CA TYR A 126 -1.38 12.81 -10.74
C TYR A 126 -1.78 12.31 -12.13
N PHE A 127 -1.48 13.07 -13.19
CA PHE A 127 -1.83 12.66 -14.55
C PHE A 127 -0.98 11.50 -15.06
N ASP A 128 0.28 11.38 -14.63
CA ASP A 128 1.10 10.18 -14.90
C ASP A 128 0.41 8.94 -14.28
N ALA A 129 0.13 8.97 -12.97
CA ALA A 129 -0.57 7.90 -12.27
C ALA A 129 -1.91 7.54 -12.93
N ALA A 130 -2.70 8.57 -13.29
CA ALA A 130 -4.01 8.41 -13.92
C ALA A 130 -3.94 7.82 -15.33
N GLY A 131 -2.87 8.15 -16.06
CA GLY A 131 -2.66 7.77 -17.45
C GLY A 131 -2.01 6.41 -17.64
N ARG A 132 -1.47 5.78 -16.58
CA ARG A 132 -0.91 4.43 -16.68
C ARG A 132 -1.94 3.43 -17.21
N THR A 133 -1.49 2.58 -18.13
CA THR A 133 -2.25 1.45 -18.69
C THR A 133 -1.36 0.22 -18.70
N SER A 134 -1.96 -0.96 -18.64
CA SER A 134 -1.26 -2.24 -18.68
C SER A 134 -2.19 -3.32 -19.20
N ASP A 135 -1.67 -4.28 -19.98
CA ASP A 135 -2.45 -5.41 -20.51
C ASP A 135 -2.83 -6.42 -19.42
N ASP A 136 -2.09 -6.44 -18.32
CA ASP A 136 -2.28 -7.32 -17.15
C ASP A 136 -2.80 -6.56 -15.91
N ILE A 137 -3.36 -5.36 -16.11
CA ILE A 137 -3.92 -4.54 -15.04
C ILE A 137 -4.96 -5.32 -14.22
N VAL A 138 -4.89 -5.22 -12.89
CA VAL A 138 -5.85 -5.88 -12.01
C VAL A 138 -6.96 -4.91 -11.58
N LEU A 139 -8.21 -5.36 -11.69
CA LEU A 139 -9.37 -4.60 -11.25
C LEU A 139 -9.67 -4.83 -9.76
N LEU A 140 -9.91 -3.75 -9.02
CA LEU A 140 -10.30 -3.75 -7.61
C LEU A 140 -11.70 -3.15 -7.45
N ALA A 141 -12.48 -3.66 -6.50
CA ALA A 141 -13.79 -3.12 -6.16
C ALA A 141 -14.17 -3.45 -4.71
N GLY A 142 -14.91 -2.55 -4.05
CA GLY A 142 -15.43 -2.77 -2.71
C GLY A 142 -14.32 -2.88 -1.65
N ASN A 143 -14.50 -3.78 -0.68
CA ASN A 143 -13.51 -4.00 0.37
C ASN A 143 -12.27 -4.73 -0.16
N ILE A 144 -11.12 -4.09 -0.05
CA ILE A 144 -9.80 -4.65 -0.37
C ILE A 144 -9.02 -5.05 0.89
N GLY A 145 -9.57 -4.86 2.09
CA GLY A 145 -8.98 -5.40 3.30
C GLY A 145 -8.94 -6.93 3.27
N GLY A 146 -7.85 -7.50 3.80
CA GLY A 146 -7.54 -8.93 3.71
C GLY A 146 -6.75 -9.33 2.47
N LEU A 147 -6.69 -8.46 1.44
CA LEU A 147 -5.91 -8.74 0.23
C LEU A 147 -4.41 -8.53 0.46
N THR A 148 -3.62 -9.36 -0.22
CA THR A 148 -2.20 -9.10 -0.47
C THR A 148 -2.02 -8.69 -1.92
N LEU A 149 -1.66 -7.41 -2.12
CA LEU A 149 -1.30 -6.86 -3.42
C LEU A 149 0.19 -7.11 -3.67
N VAL A 150 0.49 -7.51 -4.90
CA VAL A 150 1.85 -7.74 -5.41
C VAL A 150 2.19 -6.60 -6.38
N PRO A 151 3.45 -6.42 -6.81
CA PRO A 151 3.83 -5.28 -7.63
C PRO A 151 2.98 -5.18 -8.91
N GLY A 152 2.65 -3.96 -9.32
CA GLY A 152 1.87 -3.74 -10.53
C GLY A 152 0.88 -2.57 -10.49
N LEU A 153 0.03 -2.54 -11.50
CA LEU A 153 -1.00 -1.54 -11.72
C LEU A 153 -2.39 -2.08 -11.34
N TYR A 154 -3.13 -1.28 -10.58
CA TYR A 154 -4.46 -1.60 -10.08
C TYR A 154 -5.45 -0.53 -10.50
N LYS A 155 -6.69 -0.92 -10.76
CA LYS A 155 -7.76 0.03 -11.14
C LYS A 155 -9.08 -0.30 -10.49
N SER A 156 -9.73 0.71 -9.92
CA SER A 156 -11.13 0.69 -9.56
C SER A 156 -11.89 1.73 -10.36
N SER A 157 -13.01 1.33 -10.96
CA SER A 157 -13.97 2.24 -11.60
C SER A 157 -14.92 2.91 -10.60
N GLY A 158 -14.81 2.60 -9.31
CA GLY A 158 -15.62 3.16 -8.25
C GLY A 158 -14.82 3.43 -6.98
N SER A 159 -15.49 3.36 -5.84
CA SER A 159 -14.85 3.46 -4.53
C SER A 159 -14.26 2.11 -4.11
N ILE A 160 -13.17 2.18 -3.36
CA ILE A 160 -12.60 1.04 -2.63
C ILE A 160 -12.50 1.37 -1.15
N GLU A 161 -12.54 0.34 -0.33
CA GLU A 161 -12.48 0.50 1.12
C GLU A 161 -11.57 -0.55 1.77
N ILE A 162 -10.96 -0.20 2.88
CA ILE A 162 -10.38 -1.15 3.82
C ILE A 162 -11.36 -1.19 4.99
N SER A 163 -12.44 -1.96 4.87
CA SER A 163 -13.51 -2.02 5.87
C SER A 163 -13.39 -3.25 6.77
N SER A 164 -12.87 -4.36 6.25
CA SER A 164 -12.62 -5.61 6.99
C SER A 164 -11.31 -6.27 6.56
N GLY A 165 -10.46 -6.63 7.52
CA GLY A 165 -9.09 -7.12 7.26
C GLY A 165 -8.08 -5.99 7.01
N ASP A 166 -6.80 -6.32 7.12
CA ASP A 166 -5.69 -5.40 6.81
C ASP A 166 -5.27 -5.57 5.35
N LEU A 167 -4.83 -4.49 4.70
CA LEU A 167 -4.29 -4.52 3.34
C LEU A 167 -2.78 -4.77 3.39
N THR A 168 -2.27 -5.71 2.61
CA THR A 168 -0.82 -5.98 2.53
C THR A 168 -0.29 -5.64 1.14
N PHE A 169 0.85 -4.95 1.09
CA PHE A 169 1.69 -4.81 -0.11
C PHE A 169 2.92 -5.68 0.06
N ASP A 170 3.08 -6.68 -0.80
CA ASP A 170 4.18 -7.64 -0.75
C ASP A 170 5.04 -7.50 -2.00
N ALA A 171 6.25 -6.96 -1.85
CA ALA A 171 7.18 -6.75 -2.95
C ALA A 171 8.02 -7.99 -3.32
N LYS A 172 7.66 -9.18 -2.80
CA LYS A 172 8.25 -10.47 -3.17
C LYS A 172 9.77 -10.55 -3.04
N GLY A 173 10.32 -9.76 -2.12
CA GLY A 173 11.75 -9.71 -1.80
C GLY A 173 12.52 -8.62 -2.55
N ASN A 174 11.89 -7.81 -3.39
CA ASN A 174 12.52 -6.76 -4.17
C ASN A 174 12.05 -5.36 -3.73
N ALA A 175 12.96 -4.54 -3.19
CA ALA A 175 12.61 -3.20 -2.67
C ALA A 175 12.35 -2.16 -3.78
N ASP A 176 12.72 -2.45 -5.03
CA ASP A 176 12.55 -1.54 -6.16
C ASP A 176 11.15 -1.63 -6.81
N GLU A 177 10.32 -2.55 -6.33
CA GLU A 177 8.99 -2.80 -6.88
C GLU A 177 8.01 -1.67 -6.61
N ILE A 178 7.14 -1.42 -7.59
CA ILE A 178 6.20 -0.30 -7.62
C ILE A 178 4.75 -0.79 -7.60
N PHE A 179 3.91 -0.09 -6.86
CA PHE A 179 2.47 -0.31 -6.78
C PHE A 179 1.74 0.97 -7.15
N ILE A 180 0.89 0.93 -8.16
CA ILE A 180 0.07 2.09 -8.58
C ILE A 180 -1.39 1.70 -8.51
N ILE A 181 -2.19 2.42 -7.71
CA ILE A 181 -3.62 2.17 -7.56
C ILE A 181 -4.40 3.36 -8.11
N GLN A 182 -5.16 3.12 -9.17
CA GLN A 182 -6.07 4.07 -9.77
C GLN A 182 -7.48 3.93 -9.19
N ILE A 183 -7.97 4.98 -8.55
CA ILE A 183 -9.29 5.01 -7.91
C ILE A 183 -10.12 6.09 -8.61
N ALA A 184 -11.31 5.74 -9.09
CA ALA A 184 -12.18 6.70 -9.78
C ALA A 184 -12.99 7.58 -8.81
N SER A 185 -13.15 7.12 -7.57
CA SER A 185 -13.96 7.77 -6.54
C SER A 185 -13.18 7.85 -5.22
N THR A 186 -13.66 7.24 -4.14
CA THR A 186 -13.10 7.37 -2.80
C THR A 186 -12.30 6.14 -2.37
N LEU A 187 -11.26 6.39 -1.57
CA LEU A 187 -10.62 5.41 -0.70
C LEU A 187 -11.09 5.67 0.73
N THR A 188 -11.62 4.66 1.41
CA THR A 188 -12.01 4.76 2.83
C THR A 188 -11.37 3.66 3.66
N THR A 189 -11.16 3.93 4.94
CA THR A 189 -10.65 2.94 5.90
C THR A 189 -11.49 3.01 7.17
N THR A 190 -11.93 1.85 7.68
CA THR A 190 -12.55 1.79 9.01
C THR A 190 -11.50 1.90 10.11
N SER A 191 -11.94 2.06 11.37
CA SER A 191 -11.02 2.15 12.51
C SER A 191 -10.25 0.83 12.73
N GLY A 192 -8.98 0.93 13.10
CA GLY A 192 -8.14 -0.23 13.41
C GLY A 192 -7.74 -1.08 12.20
N ARG A 193 -7.70 -0.47 11.01
CA ARG A 193 -7.16 -1.07 9.79
C ARG A 193 -5.70 -0.70 9.62
N LYS A 194 -4.93 -1.60 9.02
CA LYS A 194 -3.52 -1.38 8.69
C LYS A 194 -3.29 -1.55 7.21
N VAL A 195 -2.32 -0.78 6.72
CA VAL A 195 -1.58 -1.09 5.50
C VAL A 195 -0.25 -1.68 5.93
N ILE A 196 0.02 -2.91 5.51
CA ILE A 196 1.18 -3.71 5.90
C ILE A 196 2.13 -3.77 4.71
N LEU A 197 3.41 -3.50 4.97
CA LEU A 197 4.48 -3.66 3.98
C LEU A 197 5.22 -4.96 4.28
N SER A 198 5.32 -5.84 3.29
CA SER A 198 6.00 -7.13 3.38
C SER A 198 6.87 -7.37 2.14
N GLY A 199 7.72 -8.39 2.19
CA GLY A 199 8.60 -8.74 1.06
C GLY A 199 9.46 -7.58 0.58
N SER A 200 9.95 -6.73 1.48
CA SER A 200 10.74 -5.52 1.18
C SER A 200 9.98 -4.35 0.55
N ALA A 201 8.63 -4.36 0.55
CA ALA A 201 7.85 -3.24 0.04
C ALA A 201 8.19 -1.93 0.79
N LEU A 202 8.30 -0.83 0.04
CA LEU A 202 8.58 0.50 0.56
C LEU A 202 7.38 1.42 0.33
N ALA A 203 7.04 2.23 1.34
CA ALA A 203 5.97 3.23 1.22
C ALA A 203 6.25 4.24 0.09
N SER A 204 7.52 4.57 -0.16
CA SER A 204 7.95 5.46 -1.25
C SER A 204 7.61 4.95 -2.65
N ASN A 205 7.23 3.68 -2.78
CA ASN A 205 6.95 3.02 -4.06
C ASN A 205 5.46 2.69 -4.24
N ILE A 206 4.60 3.17 -3.33
CA ILE A 206 3.16 2.94 -3.37
C ILE A 206 2.47 4.27 -3.69
N PHE A 207 1.78 4.32 -4.82
CA PHE A 207 1.12 5.51 -5.32
C PHE A 207 -0.38 5.27 -5.46
N GLY A 208 -1.17 6.21 -4.95
CA GLY A 208 -2.62 6.24 -5.13
C GLY A 208 -3.05 7.51 -5.86
N LYS A 209 -4.03 7.39 -6.76
CA LYS A 209 -4.63 8.53 -7.46
C LYS A 209 -6.14 8.41 -7.58
#